data_AF-A0A7C2END0-F1
#
_entry.id   AF-A0A7C2END0-F1
#
_cell.length_a   1.000
_cell.length_b   1.000
_cell.length_c   1.000
_cell.angle_alpha   90.00
_cell.angle_beta   90.00
_cell.angle_gamma   90.00
#
_symmetry.space_group_name_H-M   'P 1'
#
loop_
_entity.id
_entity.type
_entity.pdbx_description
1 polymer ?
#
loop_
_entity_poly.entity_id
_entity_poly.type
_entity_poly.pdbx_seq_one_letter_code
_entity_poly.pdbx_strand_id
1 'polypeptide(L)'
;MSAKSTSRASRTDGARVGSLKDRDIRVSRSHPEADPRHIVRGIVRKGLKPFSPKPAISLRVDPDVPEWFRAQGAGWQTRITAVLKAYKEAAVRSRALARR
;
A
#
# COMPACT_ATOMS: atom_id res chain seq x y z
N MET A 1 -2.43 12.31 37.16
CA MET A 1 -2.61 13.55 36.35
C MET A 1 -2.64 13.14 34.88
N SER A 2 -3.81 13.09 34.24
CA SER A 2 -3.95 12.62 32.85
C SER A 2 -3.86 13.81 31.90
N ALA A 3 -2.83 13.84 31.03
CA ALA A 3 -2.71 14.87 30.01
C ALA A 3 -3.77 14.63 28.92
N LYS A 4 -4.74 15.56 28.83
CA LYS A 4 -5.79 15.53 27.82
C LYS A 4 -5.14 15.65 26.43
N SER A 5 -5.28 14.61 25.61
CA SER A 5 -4.87 14.57 24.20
C SER A 5 -5.47 15.76 23.45
N THR A 6 -4.68 16.34 22.54
CA THR A 6 -5.05 17.50 21.71
C THR A 6 -6.43 17.32 21.08
N SER A 7 -7.29 18.34 21.18
CA SER A 7 -8.66 18.36 20.64
C SER A 7 -8.73 17.81 19.20
N ARG A 8 -9.70 16.91 18.91
CA ARG A 8 -9.95 16.38 17.56
C ARG A 8 -10.45 17.45 16.58
N ALA A 9 -10.90 18.60 17.06
CA ALA A 9 -11.33 19.70 16.22
C ALA A 9 -10.13 20.56 15.81
N SER A 10 -9.76 20.49 14.54
CA SER A 10 -8.80 21.42 13.95
C SER A 10 -9.38 22.84 14.02
N ARG A 11 -8.70 23.74 14.73
CA ARG A 11 -9.04 25.18 14.75
C ARG A 11 -8.51 25.92 13.50
N THR A 12 -8.10 25.17 12.48
CA THR A 12 -7.52 25.73 11.27
C THR A 12 -8.63 26.09 10.30
N ASP A 13 -8.66 27.34 9.87
CA ASP A 13 -9.54 27.80 8.79
C ASP A 13 -9.06 27.23 7.44
N GLY A 14 -9.69 26.13 7.02
CA GLY A 14 -9.35 25.43 5.78
C GLY A 14 -9.67 26.22 4.52
N ALA A 15 -10.68 27.09 4.53
CA ALA A 15 -11.05 27.91 3.37
C ALA A 15 -9.97 28.96 3.08
N ARG A 16 -9.41 29.56 4.13
CA ARG A 16 -8.25 30.46 4.02
C ARG A 16 -6.98 29.74 3.52
N VAL A 17 -6.75 28.49 3.96
CA VAL A 17 -5.59 27.70 3.49
C VAL A 17 -5.76 27.27 2.03
N GLY A 18 -6.96 26.84 1.62
CA GLY A 18 -7.23 26.39 0.24
C GLY A 18 -7.17 27.50 -0.81
N SER A 19 -7.35 28.76 -0.40
CA SER A 19 -7.25 29.94 -1.27
C SER A 19 -5.86 30.60 -1.28
N LEU A 20 -4.95 30.15 -0.40
CA LEU A 20 -3.61 30.69 -0.30
C LEU A 20 -2.78 30.24 -1.51
N LYS A 21 -2.16 31.20 -2.22
CA LYS A 21 -1.25 30.88 -3.32
C LYS A 21 0.14 30.58 -2.77
N ASP A 22 0.87 29.70 -3.45
CA ASP A 22 2.22 29.27 -3.04
C ASP A 22 3.18 30.43 -2.78
N ARG A 23 3.09 31.51 -3.56
CA ARG A 23 3.91 32.72 -3.41
C ARG A 23 3.69 33.48 -2.09
N ASP A 24 2.52 33.30 -1.48
CA ASP A 24 2.10 33.98 -0.26
C ASP A 24 2.42 33.16 1.00
N ILE A 25 2.98 31.94 0.83
CA ILE A 25 3.45 31.10 1.93
C ILE A 25 4.72 31.71 2.52
N ARG A 26 4.62 32.20 3.75
CA ARG A 26 5.77 32.71 4.50
C ARG A 26 6.65 31.55 4.98
N VAL A 27 7.74 31.29 4.26
CA VAL A 27 8.80 30.39 4.70
C VAL A 27 9.71 31.16 5.66
N SER A 28 9.66 30.85 6.96
CA SER A 28 10.55 31.45 7.96
C SER A 28 11.79 30.59 8.19
N ARG A 29 12.92 31.22 8.57
CA ARG A 29 14.17 30.53 8.92
C ARG A 29 14.04 29.62 10.17
N SER A 30 12.92 29.74 10.89
CA SER A 30 12.58 28.92 12.05
C SER A 30 12.24 27.47 11.70
N HIS A 31 11.91 27.17 10.43
CA HIS A 31 11.50 25.85 9.96
C HIS A 31 12.29 25.48 8.68
N PRO A 32 13.58 25.12 8.79
CA PRO A 32 14.44 24.81 7.64
C PRO A 32 13.93 23.62 6.80
N GLU A 33 13.15 22.72 7.39
CA GLU A 33 12.50 21.58 6.71
C GLU A 33 11.41 21.98 5.71
N ALA A 34 10.86 23.19 5.83
CA ALA A 34 9.87 23.75 4.91
C ALA A 34 10.50 24.44 3.69
N ASP A 35 11.83 24.46 3.59
CA ASP A 35 12.53 24.95 2.40
C ASP A 35 12.17 24.07 1.18
N PRO A 36 11.70 24.65 0.06
CA PRO A 36 11.42 23.92 -1.17
C PRO A 36 12.58 23.00 -1.61
N ARG A 37 13.84 23.36 -1.35
CA ARG A 37 15.02 22.55 -1.67
C ARG A 37 15.11 21.25 -0.86
N HIS A 38 14.63 21.26 0.39
CA HIS A 38 14.54 20.06 1.23
C HIS A 38 13.36 19.16 0.80
N ILE A 39 12.24 19.76 0.38
CA ILE A 39 11.05 19.04 -0.09
C ILE A 39 11.32 18.34 -1.43
N VAL A 40 12.00 19.01 -2.37
CA VAL A 40 12.34 18.44 -3.68
C VAL A 40 13.24 17.20 -3.56
N ARG A 41 14.08 17.12 -2.53
CA ARG A 41 14.88 15.92 -2.23
C ARG A 41 14.05 14.77 -1.62
N GLY A 42 12.91 15.07 -1.01
CA GLY A 42 12.00 14.09 -0.39
C GLY A 42 10.99 13.45 -1.36
N ILE A 43 10.65 14.11 -2.48
CA ILE A 43 9.68 13.62 -3.48
C ILE A 43 10.40 12.97 -4.68
N VAL A 44 11.47 12.22 -4.41
CA VAL A 44 11.99 11.28 -5.40
C VAL A 44 11.91 9.89 -4.79
N ARG A 45 10.73 9.26 -4.92
CA ARG A 45 10.57 7.80 -4.80
C ARG A 45 11.33 7.11 -5.96
N LYS A 46 12.65 7.27 -6.01
CA LYS A 46 13.55 6.57 -6.94
C LYS A 46 13.69 5.14 -6.40
N GLY A 47 13.08 4.16 -7.07
CA GLY A 47 13.35 2.74 -6.82
C GLY A 47 12.17 1.86 -6.42
N LEU A 48 10.94 2.39 -6.32
CA LEU A 48 9.77 1.50 -6.28
C LEU A 48 9.61 0.90 -7.68
N LYS A 49 9.88 -0.40 -7.83
CA LYS A 49 9.47 -1.17 -9.02
C LYS A 49 8.00 -0.84 -9.28
N PRO A 50 7.59 -0.64 -10.55
CA PRO A 50 6.18 -0.43 -10.88
C PRO A 50 5.36 -1.52 -10.19
N PHE A 51 4.47 -1.12 -9.29
CA PHE A 51 3.55 -2.04 -8.65
C PHE A 51 2.59 -2.50 -9.75
N SER A 52 2.82 -3.69 -10.30
CA SER A 52 1.82 -4.34 -11.14
C SER A 52 0.75 -4.86 -10.20
N PRO A 53 -0.46 -4.27 -10.17
CA PRO A 53 -1.54 -4.80 -9.34
C PRO A 53 -1.82 -6.24 -9.76
N LYS A 54 -2.14 -7.09 -8.79
CA LYS A 54 -2.59 -8.45 -9.08
C LYS A 54 -3.90 -8.34 -9.87
N PRO A 55 -4.01 -8.93 -11.07
CA PRO A 55 -5.26 -8.90 -11.81
C PRO A 55 -6.34 -9.61 -10.98
N ALA A 56 -7.49 -8.96 -10.82
CA ALA A 56 -8.66 -9.59 -10.25
C ALA A 56 -9.24 -10.56 -11.30
N ILE A 57 -9.32 -11.84 -10.96
CA ILE A 57 -9.88 -12.87 -11.82
C ILE A 57 -11.13 -13.48 -11.17
N SER A 58 -12.11 -13.83 -12.00
CA SER A 58 -13.24 -14.67 -11.57
C SER A 58 -12.89 -16.12 -11.90
N LEU A 59 -12.71 -16.95 -10.87
CA LEU A 59 -12.38 -18.37 -10.98
C LEU A 59 -13.48 -19.19 -10.30
N ARG A 60 -13.93 -20.25 -10.97
CA ARG A 60 -14.82 -21.24 -10.36
C ARG A 60 -13.97 -22.27 -9.61
N VAL A 61 -14.25 -22.40 -8.32
CA VAL A 61 -13.70 -23.41 -7.42
C VAL A 61 -14.86 -24.00 -6.64
N ASP A 62 -14.71 -25.25 -6.22
CA ASP A 62 -15.68 -25.89 -5.34
C ASP A 62 -15.88 -25.05 -4.07
N PRO A 63 -17.10 -24.97 -3.53
CA PRO A 63 -17.46 -24.04 -2.46
C PRO A 63 -16.75 -24.30 -1.13
N ASP A 64 -16.35 -25.55 -0.89
CA ASP A 64 -15.63 -26.00 0.30
C ASP A 64 -14.21 -25.41 0.39
N VAL A 65 -13.53 -25.26 -0.75
CA VAL A 65 -12.16 -24.73 -0.83
C VAL A 65 -12.06 -23.30 -0.29
N PRO A 66 -12.77 -22.29 -0.83
CA PRO A 66 -12.70 -20.93 -0.32
C PRO A 66 -13.28 -20.80 1.09
N GLU A 67 -14.26 -21.64 1.48
CA GLU A 67 -14.79 -21.67 2.85
C GLU A 67 -13.71 -22.10 3.85
N TRP A 68 -13.01 -23.20 3.56
CA TRP A 68 -11.89 -23.67 4.38
C TRP A 68 -10.80 -22.61 4.53
N PHE A 69 -10.39 -21.95 3.43
CA PHE A 69 -9.40 -20.88 3.49
C PHE A 69 -9.90 -19.67 4.31
N ARG A 70 -11.17 -19.28 4.16
CA ARG A 70 -11.77 -18.17 4.94
C ARG A 70 -11.80 -18.48 6.43
N ALA A 71 -12.07 -19.72 6.82
CA ALA A 71 -12.07 -20.15 8.22
C ALA A 71 -10.71 -19.94 8.90
N GLN A 72 -9.61 -19.87 8.14
CA GLN A 72 -8.28 -19.60 8.68
C GLN A 72 -8.03 -18.13 9.04
N GLY A 73 -8.98 -17.23 8.75
CA GLY A 73 -8.92 -15.81 9.11
C GLY A 73 -8.26 -14.90 8.08
N ALA A 74 -7.76 -13.74 8.54
CA ALA A 74 -7.20 -12.70 7.69
C ALA A 74 -6.08 -13.23 6.77
N GLY A 75 -6.02 -12.70 5.54
CA GLY A 75 -5.01 -13.14 4.56
C GLY A 75 -5.27 -14.49 3.89
N TRP A 76 -6.48 -15.05 3.99
CA TRP A 76 -6.88 -16.28 3.28
C TRP A 76 -6.60 -16.22 1.77
N GLN A 77 -6.80 -15.06 1.13
CA GLN A 77 -6.47 -14.84 -0.29
C GLN A 77 -4.98 -14.95 -0.59
N THR A 78 -4.12 -14.51 0.34
CA THR A 78 -2.67 -14.67 0.20
C THR A 78 -2.26 -16.13 0.32
N ARG A 79 -2.90 -16.88 1.23
CA ARG A 79 -2.66 -18.31 1.43
C ARG A 79 -3.07 -19.14 0.20
N ILE A 80 -4.28 -18.95 -0.32
CA ILE A 80 -4.71 -19.65 -1.54
C ILE A 80 -3.77 -19.32 -2.72
N THR A 81 -3.31 -18.06 -2.84
CA THR A 81 -2.34 -17.68 -3.86
C THR A 81 -1.00 -18.42 -3.70
N ALA A 82 -0.53 -18.62 -2.47
CA ALA A 82 0.72 -19.35 -2.20
C ALA A 82 0.61 -20.83 -2.60
N VAL A 83 -0.51 -21.48 -2.29
CA VAL A 83 -0.79 -22.87 -2.69
C VAL A 83 -0.80 -23.02 -4.22
N LEU A 84 -1.51 -22.14 -4.92
CA LEU A 84 -1.57 -22.15 -6.38
C LEU A 84 -0.18 -21.96 -7.01
N LYS A 85 0.68 -21.12 -6.43
CA LYS A 85 2.07 -20.96 -6.88
C LYS A 85 2.89 -22.23 -6.68
N ALA A 86 2.82 -22.83 -5.49
CA ALA A 86 3.55 -24.06 -5.20
C ALA A 86 3.14 -25.20 -6.14
N TYR A 87 1.85 -25.35 -6.40
CA TYR A 87 1.33 -26.32 -7.36
C TYR A 87 1.84 -26.04 -8.78
N LYS A 88 1.75 -24.79 -9.25
CA LYS A 88 2.27 -24.37 -10.56
C LYS A 88 3.75 -24.75 -10.71
N GLU A 89 4.58 -24.42 -9.73
CA GLU A 89 6.02 -24.71 -9.77
C GLU A 89 6.31 -26.21 -9.79
N ALA A 90 5.60 -26.99 -8.97
CA ALA A 90 5.71 -28.44 -8.97
C ALA A 90 5.32 -29.05 -10.33
N ALA A 91 4.20 -28.60 -10.92
CA ALA A 91 3.73 -29.05 -12.23
C ALA A 91 4.71 -28.68 -13.37
N VAL A 92 5.35 -27.51 -13.29
CA VAL A 92 6.39 -27.11 -14.26
C VAL A 92 7.62 -28.01 -14.13
N ARG A 93 8.07 -28.29 -12.90
CA ARG A 93 9.22 -29.18 -12.66
C ARG A 93 8.95 -30.61 -13.15
N SER A 94 7.80 -31.19 -12.85
CA SER A 94 7.46 -32.55 -13.30
C SER A 94 7.39 -32.64 -14.81
N ARG A 95 6.82 -31.64 -15.48
CA ARG A 95 6.75 -31.59 -16.95
C ARG A 95 8.13 -31.43 -17.61
N ALA A 96 9.06 -30.75 -16.95
CA ALA A 96 10.44 -30.64 -17.44
C ALA A 96 11.20 -31.98 -17.32
N LEU A 97 10.95 -32.73 -16.25
CA LEU A 97 11.53 -34.07 -16.04
C LEU A 97 10.99 -35.10 -17.05
N ALA A 98 9.69 -35.06 -17.36
CA ALA A 98 9.06 -35.98 -18.31
C ALA A 98 9.40 -35.69 -19.78
N ARG A 99 10.13 -34.60 -20.08
CA ARG A 99 10.54 -34.19 -21.44
C ARG A 99 12.03 -34.42 -21.70
N ARG A 100 12.76 -34.98 -20.75
CA ARG A 100 14.13 -35.47 -20.89
C ARG A 100 14.11 -36.98 -21.07
#